data_AF-A0A9D5G4W5-F1
#
_entry.id   AF-A0A9D5G4W5-F1
#
_cell.length_a   1.000
_cell.length_b   1.000
_cell.length_c   1.000
_cell.angle_alpha   90.00
_cell.angle_beta   90.00
_cell.angle_gamma   90.00
#
_symmetry.space_group_name_H-M   'P 1'
#
loop_
_entity.id
_entity.type
_entity.pdbx_description
1 polymer ?
#
loop_
_entity_poly.entity_id
_entity_poly.type
_entity_poly.pdbx_seq_one_letter_code
_entity_poly.pdbx_strand_id
1 'polypeptide(L)'
;MATIAQVERQIFEREGFRVRLAPLNEKVKAIPPYEFSAMAPQRWRVSDWKTYRLTRYITVLRGVTVLRGDGSDVGRDMQLGNLRDTYYEADYGPVRAPEGDDDEKVIDLAARKAEPRRSLNRPKNPRR
;
A
#
# COMPACT_ATOMS: atom_id res chain seq x y z
N MET A 1 -12.18 -18.33 18.83
CA MET A 1 -12.77 -18.30 17.46
C MET A 1 -13.42 -16.94 17.25
N ALA A 2 -13.58 -16.52 16.00
CA ALA A 2 -14.17 -15.23 15.61
C ALA A 2 -15.31 -15.44 14.59
N THR A 3 -16.24 -14.50 14.50
CA THR A 3 -17.26 -14.51 13.44
C THR A 3 -16.66 -14.05 12.11
N ILE A 4 -17.33 -14.35 11.01
CA ILE A 4 -16.89 -13.92 9.67
C ILE A 4 -16.70 -12.40 9.62
N ALA A 5 -17.69 -11.63 10.09
CA ALA A 5 -17.61 -10.17 10.12
C ALA A 5 -16.46 -9.65 10.99
N GLN A 6 -16.12 -10.34 12.10
CA GLN A 6 -14.97 -9.99 12.92
C GLN A 6 -13.66 -10.22 12.17
N VAL A 7 -13.52 -11.32 11.43
CA VAL A 7 -12.31 -11.59 10.64
C VAL A 7 -12.20 -10.63 9.46
N GLU A 8 -13.30 -10.33 8.76
CA GLU A 8 -13.32 -9.32 7.69
C GLU A 8 -12.85 -7.95 8.20
N ARG A 9 -13.33 -7.54 9.38
CA ARG A 9 -12.88 -6.31 10.04
C ARG A 9 -11.41 -6.36 10.43
N GLN A 10 -10.94 -7.46 11.01
CA GLN A 10 -9.53 -7.63 11.36
C GLN A 10 -8.63 -7.56 10.13
N ILE A 11 -9.05 -8.17 9.01
CA ILE A 11 -8.34 -8.07 7.74
C ILE A 11 -8.26 -6.62 7.28
N PHE A 12 -9.38 -5.88 7.32
CA PHE A 12 -9.37 -4.46 6.97
C PHE A 12 -8.40 -3.64 7.84
N GLU A 13 -8.47 -3.81 9.16
CA GLU A 13 -7.61 -3.09 10.12
C GLU A 13 -6.12 -3.41 9.96
N ARG A 14 -5.77 -4.63 9.52
CA ARG A 14 -4.36 -5.07 9.38
C ARG A 14 -3.80 -4.89 7.98
N GLU A 15 -4.61 -5.13 6.97
CA GLU A 15 -4.20 -5.20 5.57
C GLU A 15 -4.57 -3.95 4.77
N GLY A 16 -5.51 -3.12 5.27
CA GLY A 16 -5.91 -1.86 4.63
C GLY A 16 -6.86 -2.03 3.43
N PHE A 17 -7.48 -3.20 3.27
CA PHE A 17 -8.50 -3.44 2.23
C PHE A 17 -9.60 -4.37 2.73
N ARG A 18 -10.80 -4.25 2.17
CA ARG A 18 -11.96 -5.05 2.55
C ARG A 18 -11.99 -6.36 1.78
N VAL A 19 -12.56 -7.37 2.43
CA VAL A 19 -12.80 -8.68 1.85
C VAL A 19 -14.20 -9.16 2.20
N ARG A 20 -14.73 -10.03 1.37
CA ARG A 20 -15.95 -10.79 1.61
C ARG A 20 -15.58 -12.27 1.68
N LEU A 21 -15.76 -12.87 2.86
CA LEU A 21 -15.49 -14.29 3.08
C LEU A 21 -16.77 -15.09 2.81
N ALA A 22 -16.69 -16.06 1.91
CA ALA A 22 -17.79 -16.97 1.65
C ALA A 22 -17.61 -18.24 2.51
N PRO A 23 -18.47 -18.50 3.51
CA PRO A 23 -18.36 -19.72 4.30
C PRO A 23 -18.62 -20.96 3.44
N LEU A 24 -17.98 -22.08 3.81
CA LEU A 24 -18.16 -23.35 3.10
C LEU A 24 -19.61 -23.86 3.22
N ASN A 25 -20.23 -23.70 4.39
CA ASN A 25 -21.60 -24.07 4.69
C ASN A 25 -22.25 -23.00 5.57
N GLU A 26 -23.58 -22.82 5.50
CA GLU A 26 -24.33 -21.86 6.35
C GLU A 26 -24.23 -22.16 7.85
N LYS A 27 -23.82 -23.38 8.22
CA LYS A 27 -23.55 -23.78 9.61
C LYS A 27 -22.22 -23.24 10.16
N VAL A 28 -21.32 -22.76 9.30
CA VAL A 28 -20.02 -22.18 9.72
C VAL A 28 -20.28 -20.79 10.31
N LYS A 29 -20.54 -20.75 11.61
CA LYS A 29 -20.77 -19.49 12.35
C LYS A 29 -19.50 -18.90 12.95
N ALA A 30 -18.46 -19.72 13.11
CA ALA A 30 -17.21 -19.33 13.74
C ALA A 30 -16.01 -19.88 12.94
N ILE A 31 -15.02 -19.02 12.74
CA ILE A 31 -13.77 -19.33 12.04
C ILE A 31 -12.57 -18.94 12.93
N PRO A 32 -11.35 -19.42 12.63
CA PRO A 32 -10.15 -18.95 13.31
C PRO A 32 -10.02 -17.42 13.21
N PRO A 33 -9.47 -16.73 14.22
CA PRO A 33 -9.19 -15.31 14.14
C PRO A 33 -8.06 -15.02 13.15
N TYR A 34 -7.97 -13.78 12.65
CA TYR A 34 -6.89 -13.36 11.78
C TYR A 34 -5.60 -13.16 12.58
N GLU A 35 -4.66 -14.10 12.48
CA GLU A 35 -3.46 -14.15 13.34
C GLU A 35 -2.32 -13.24 12.88
N PHE A 36 -2.44 -12.63 11.70
CA PHE A 36 -1.36 -11.82 11.14
C PHE A 36 -1.40 -10.40 11.70
N SER A 37 -0.35 -10.05 12.45
CA SER A 37 -0.20 -8.75 13.12
C SER A 37 0.34 -7.66 12.20
N ALA A 38 1.08 -8.03 11.16
CA ALA A 38 1.69 -7.13 10.21
C ALA A 38 1.00 -7.17 8.85
N MET A 39 0.92 -6.02 8.22
CA MET A 39 0.42 -5.83 6.86
C MET A 39 1.23 -6.67 5.85
N ALA A 40 0.57 -7.26 4.86
CA ALA A 40 1.24 -8.02 3.80
C ALA A 40 2.08 -7.10 2.89
N PRO A 41 3.19 -7.62 2.31
CA PRO A 41 4.05 -6.85 1.43
C PRO A 41 3.28 -6.24 0.24
N GLN A 42 3.53 -4.96 -0.06
CA GLN A 42 2.85 -4.24 -1.15
C GLN A 42 3.04 -4.90 -2.52
N ARG A 43 4.21 -5.53 -2.75
CA ARG A 43 4.56 -6.23 -3.99
C ARG A 43 3.78 -7.52 -4.24
N TRP A 44 3.06 -8.03 -3.25
CA TRP A 44 2.26 -9.23 -3.40
C TRP A 44 1.05 -8.97 -4.28
N ARG A 45 0.63 -10.00 -5.03
CA ARG A 45 -0.67 -10.00 -5.70
C ARG A 45 -1.76 -10.48 -4.75
N VAL A 46 -3.00 -10.20 -5.10
CA VAL A 46 -4.17 -10.76 -4.41
C VAL A 46 -4.12 -12.29 -4.37
N SER A 47 -3.64 -12.95 -5.43
CA SER A 47 -3.41 -14.41 -5.44
C SER A 47 -2.42 -14.87 -4.38
N ASP A 48 -1.30 -14.16 -4.22
CA ASP A 48 -0.26 -14.49 -3.24
C ASP A 48 -0.81 -14.32 -1.83
N TRP A 49 -1.47 -13.18 -1.59
CA TRP A 49 -2.13 -12.93 -0.32
C TRP A 49 -3.14 -14.03 0.04
N LYS A 50 -4.01 -14.42 -0.90
CA LYS A 50 -4.97 -15.52 -0.68
C LYS A 50 -4.24 -16.81 -0.33
N THR A 51 -3.17 -17.13 -1.05
CA THR A 51 -2.40 -18.36 -0.85
C THR A 51 -1.76 -18.42 0.53
N TYR A 52 -1.07 -17.35 0.95
CA TYR A 52 -0.30 -17.33 2.20
C TYR A 52 -1.15 -17.03 3.45
N ARG A 53 -2.18 -16.19 3.32
CA ARG A 53 -2.97 -15.73 4.47
C ARG A 53 -4.20 -16.58 4.72
N LEU A 54 -4.77 -17.20 3.68
CA LEU A 54 -6.01 -17.96 3.79
C LEU A 54 -5.80 -19.47 3.86
N THR A 55 -4.56 -19.96 3.88
CA THR A 55 -4.27 -21.40 3.95
C THR A 55 -5.00 -22.09 5.11
N ARG A 56 -5.03 -21.45 6.29
CA ARG A 56 -5.71 -21.98 7.49
C ARG A 56 -7.23 -21.96 7.40
N TYR A 57 -7.80 -21.29 6.41
CA TYR A 57 -9.24 -21.08 6.24
C TYR A 57 -9.84 -21.96 5.14
N ILE A 58 -9.02 -22.72 4.40
CA ILE A 58 -9.47 -23.54 3.27
C ILE A 58 -10.52 -24.60 3.64
N THR A 59 -10.53 -25.05 4.90
CA THR A 59 -11.48 -26.04 5.40
C THR A 59 -12.82 -25.45 5.83
N VAL A 60 -12.89 -24.12 6.00
CA VAL A 60 -14.07 -23.41 6.52
C VAL A 60 -14.66 -22.39 5.54
N LEU A 61 -13.89 -21.93 4.57
CA LEU A 61 -14.33 -20.98 3.54
C LEU A 61 -14.42 -21.66 2.16
N ARG A 62 -15.50 -21.37 1.43
CA ARG A 62 -15.66 -21.70 0.01
C ARG A 62 -14.77 -20.82 -0.86
N GLY A 63 -14.57 -19.58 -0.46
CA GLY A 63 -13.82 -18.60 -1.23
C GLY A 63 -13.72 -17.27 -0.53
N VAL A 64 -12.88 -16.40 -1.09
CA VAL A 64 -12.69 -15.03 -0.60
C VAL A 64 -12.66 -14.09 -1.79
N THR A 65 -13.48 -13.06 -1.70
CA THR A 65 -13.51 -11.96 -2.66
C THR A 65 -12.84 -10.75 -2.03
N VAL A 66 -11.91 -10.16 -2.75
CA VAL A 66 -11.21 -8.95 -2.31
C VAL A 66 -11.88 -7.76 -3.00
N LEU A 67 -12.19 -6.72 -2.24
CA LEU A 67 -12.91 -5.55 -2.73
C LEU A 67 -11.94 -4.39 -2.89
N ARG A 68 -12.18 -3.55 -3.88
CA ARG A 68 -11.53 -2.25 -4.07
C ARG A 68 -12.21 -1.19 -3.18
N GLY A 69 -11.60 -0.01 -3.02
CA GLY A 69 -12.16 1.12 -2.27
C GLY A 69 -13.57 1.55 -2.70
N ASP A 70 -13.92 1.36 -3.98
CA ASP A 70 -15.26 1.60 -4.55
C ASP A 70 -16.27 0.46 -4.30
N GLY A 71 -15.85 -0.65 -3.69
CA GLY A 71 -16.67 -1.84 -3.46
C GLY A 71 -16.68 -2.84 -4.61
N SER A 72 -15.96 -2.59 -5.70
CA SER A 72 -15.86 -3.50 -6.84
C SER A 72 -14.98 -4.70 -6.53
N ASP A 73 -15.27 -5.85 -7.16
CA ASP A 73 -14.47 -7.06 -7.02
C ASP A 73 -13.09 -6.91 -7.71
N VAL A 74 -12.05 -7.39 -7.04
CA VAL A 74 -10.67 -7.28 -7.52
C VAL A 74 -10.16 -8.60 -8.09
N GLY A 75 -9.58 -8.52 -9.28
CA GLY A 75 -8.93 -9.64 -9.94
C GLY A 75 -7.70 -10.16 -9.16
N ARG A 76 -7.39 -11.44 -9.34
CA ARG A 76 -6.29 -12.12 -8.62
C ARG A 76 -4.90 -11.51 -8.85
N ASP A 77 -4.69 -10.84 -9.98
CA ASP A 77 -3.40 -10.30 -10.41
C ASP A 77 -3.13 -8.88 -9.91
N MET A 78 -4.09 -8.24 -9.24
CA MET A 78 -3.93 -6.91 -8.65
C MET A 78 -2.86 -6.94 -7.55
N GLN A 79 -1.93 -5.97 -7.58
CA GLN A 79 -0.95 -5.77 -6.51
C GLN A 79 -1.60 -5.13 -5.27
N LEU A 80 -1.18 -5.56 -4.09
CA LEU A 80 -1.73 -5.04 -2.83
C LEU A 80 -1.43 -3.56 -2.61
N GLY A 81 -0.29 -3.05 -3.11
CA GLY A 81 0.02 -1.62 -3.12
C GLY A 81 -1.08 -0.83 -3.82
N ASN A 82 -1.27 -1.10 -5.13
CA ASN A 82 -2.30 -0.46 -5.95
C ASN A 82 -3.71 -0.65 -5.37
N LEU A 83 -4.00 -1.82 -4.79
CA LEU A 83 -5.29 -2.05 -4.13
C LEU A 83 -5.52 -1.08 -2.98
N ARG A 84 -4.53 -0.89 -2.11
CA ARG A 84 -4.62 0.03 -0.96
C ARG A 84 -4.72 1.48 -1.43
N ASP A 85 -4.03 1.84 -2.51
CA ASP A 85 -4.11 3.17 -3.10
C ASP A 85 -5.57 3.51 -3.49
N THR A 86 -6.33 2.54 -4.01
CA THR A 86 -7.76 2.78 -4.31
C THR A 86 -8.62 3.11 -3.08
N TYR A 87 -8.24 2.62 -1.90
CA TYR A 87 -8.93 2.97 -0.65
C TYR A 87 -8.51 4.36 -0.17
N TYR A 88 -7.25 4.73 -0.37
CA TYR A 88 -6.79 6.08 -0.09
C TYR A 88 -7.48 7.11 -1.00
N GLU A 89 -7.57 6.83 -2.30
CA GLU A 89 -8.26 7.69 -3.26
C GLU A 89 -9.77 7.82 -2.96
N ALA A 90 -10.40 6.75 -2.47
CA ALA A 90 -11.82 6.79 -2.10
C ALA A 90 -12.07 7.65 -0.84
N ASP A 91 -11.15 7.67 0.11
CA ASP A 91 -11.29 8.39 1.39
C ASP A 91 -10.84 9.86 1.30
N TYR A 92 -9.76 10.13 0.56
CA TYR A 92 -9.12 11.46 0.48
C TYR A 92 -9.31 12.15 -0.88
N GLY A 93 -9.98 11.49 -1.84
CA GLY A 93 -10.05 11.96 -3.22
C GLY A 93 -8.79 11.61 -4.02
N PRO A 94 -8.82 11.79 -5.36
CA PRO A 94 -7.68 11.49 -6.19
C PRO A 94 -6.50 12.37 -5.76
N VAL A 95 -5.34 11.74 -5.54
CA VAL A 95 -4.07 12.48 -5.41
C VAL A 95 -3.71 12.98 -6.81
N ARG A 96 -4.42 14.02 -7.27
CA ARG A 96 -3.93 14.84 -8.35
C ARG A 96 -2.68 15.53 -7.79
N ALA A 97 -1.52 15.24 -8.37
CA ALA A 97 -0.49 16.28 -8.41
C ALA A 97 -1.20 17.54 -8.89
N PRO A 98 -0.98 18.72 -8.27
CA PRO A 98 -1.59 19.94 -8.79
C PRO A 98 -1.33 19.96 -10.28
N GLU A 99 -2.39 19.96 -11.08
CA GLU A 99 -2.32 20.26 -12.50
C GLU A 99 -1.81 21.70 -12.53
N GLY A 100 -0.49 21.84 -12.53
CA GLY A 100 0.18 23.09 -12.75
C GLY A 100 -0.05 23.44 -14.21
N ASP A 101 -1.09 24.24 -14.44
CA ASP A 101 -0.87 25.44 -15.24
C ASP A 101 0.33 26.20 -14.64
N ASP A 102 1.14 26.77 -15.54
CA ASP A 102 2.38 27.53 -15.33
C ASP A 102 3.71 26.77 -15.39
N ASP A 103 4.29 26.87 -16.59
CA ASP A 103 5.67 27.26 -16.86
C ASP A 103 6.82 26.44 -16.25
N GLU A 104 7.44 25.68 -17.14
CA GLU A 104 8.86 25.84 -17.49
C GLU A 104 9.76 26.44 -16.39
N LYS A 105 9.97 25.70 -15.31
CA LYS A 105 11.22 25.78 -14.54
C LYS A 105 12.01 24.50 -14.73
N VAL A 106 12.51 24.36 -15.95
CA VAL A 106 13.69 23.56 -16.23
C VAL A 106 14.76 24.03 -15.25
N ILE A 107 15.08 23.20 -14.27
CA ILE A 107 16.23 23.43 -13.41
C ILE A 107 17.44 23.22 -14.32
N ASP A 108 17.97 24.31 -14.86
CA ASP A 108 19.13 24.26 -15.74
C ASP A 108 20.37 23.86 -14.91
N LEU A 109 20.64 22.55 -14.87
CA LEU A 109 21.79 21.97 -14.16
C LEU A 109 23.13 22.45 -14.74
N ALA A 110 23.17 23.11 -15.90
CA ALA A 110 24.39 23.68 -16.45
C ALA A 110 24.82 24.97 -15.73
N ALA A 111 23.89 25.70 -15.10
CA ALA A 111 24.20 26.95 -14.40
C ALA A 111 24.99 26.75 -13.08
N ARG A 112 25.03 25.53 -12.52
CA ARG A 112 25.79 25.22 -11.29
C ARG A 112 27.27 24.92 -11.51
N LYS A 113 27.76 24.90 -12.75
CA LYS A 113 29.14 24.47 -13.06
C LYS A 113 30.15 25.61 -13.28
N ALA A 114 29.76 26.86 -13.07
CA ALA A 114 30.63 28.01 -13.32
C ALA A 114 30.60 29.05 -12.19
N GLU A 115 30.65 28.62 -10.92
CA GLU A 115 31.23 29.50 -9.90
C GLU A 115 32.76 29.28 -9.90
N PRO A 116 33.56 30.28 -10.31
CA PRO A 116 35.00 30.18 -10.17
C PRO A 116 35.32 30.04 -8.69
N ARG A 117 36.06 28.97 -8.36
CA ARG A 117 36.65 28.76 -7.04
C ARG A 117 37.37 30.05 -6.66
N ARG A 118 36.74 30.89 -5.84
CA ARG A 118 37.37 32.05 -5.24
C ARG A 118 38.47 31.48 -4.37
N SER A 119 39.70 31.53 -4.89
CA SER A 119 40.91 31.19 -4.17
C SER A 119 40.88 31.93 -2.84
N LEU A 120 40.59 31.21 -1.77
CA LEU A 120 40.67 31.76 -0.43
C LEU A 120 42.15 32.03 -0.18
N ASN A 121 42.54 33.29 -0.39
CA ASN A 121 43.84 33.82 -0.02
C ASN A 121 44.09 33.48 1.44
N ARG A 122 44.95 32.49 1.67
CA ARG A 122 45.46 32.17 3.00
C ARG A 122 46.49 33.24 3.36
N PRO A 123 46.28 34.09 4.39
CA PRO A 123 47.35 34.96 4.84
C PRO A 123 48.48 34.10 5.41
N LYS A 124 49.70 34.23 4.84
CA LYS A 124 50.94 33.78 5.46
C LYS A 124 51.13 34.59 6.74
N ASN A 125 50.89 33.98 7.89
CA ASN A 125 51.25 34.56 9.18
C ASN A 125 52.76 34.36 9.39
N PRO A 126 53.56 35.43 9.60
CA PRO A 126 54.98 35.31 9.86
C PRO A 126 55.22 35.11 11.37
N ARG A 127 55.64 33.90 11.76
CA ARG A 127 56.33 33.58 13.02
C ARG A 127 57.24 32.40 12.65
N ARG A 128 58.56 32.45 12.76
CA ARG A 128 59.45 33.06 13.74
C ARG A 128 60.84 33.16 13.12
#